data_AF-A0A160FP20-F1
#
_entry.id   AF-A0A160FP20-F1
#
_cell.length_a   1.000
_cell.length_b   1.000
_cell.length_c   1.000
_cell.angle_alpha   90.00
_cell.angle_beta   90.00
_cell.angle_gamma   90.00
#
_symmetry.space_group_name_H-M   'P 1'
#
loop_
_entity.id
_entity.type
_entity.pdbx_description
1 polymer ?
#
loop_
_entity_poly.entity_id
_entity_poly.type
_entity_poly.pdbx_seq_one_letter_code
_entity_poly.pdbx_strand_id
1 'polypeptide(L)'
;MTTVINTNIASQIAQNNLMNNQAAVTNAITQLSSGLSINSAADNPAGLAIATTLQAQINGQTVAQQNANNGISLAQTGQSALTQITNNLQTIRQLAVQASNASNTAANRAALNQEVQQSLAQINTIATTTAFNGQSLLDGSFGTQNFQIGANAGQTIGVNLTQGAQTSQIGQTSNTTFSLQGLANGGLSVESLNVAVGGSPAVTIGAAVAGSAPGQSADSAYAAAQAITNANIPGLTASASNTQVATFNQIINTSTTTAETLNLSINGQNVFGSTGLSVAASGTVNATTVLNAINSASGATGVTATLGADGKTFTFNAADGSNITIAQGTTGGTDINGGLDNTALKINNVAGKLTQLTAGAAGVGDISTSTGTLHGSVTLSSASQVTLSGTGADDIAAQTDNTTNSADNLQTIQTYTATSGITAPVGGTDTLAISGGNVGATPVNITIQTTDTAASIAQTINTTAPLQAAGVTASVNAKGELVVKDSQNTPGALNDLTFADGGLNGFVSGLATAGSPPVQQNSYVASSGGSLANVDVLTVADSQKTIQTVDAALSQISTLQGQLGAVQNRFTSVISNLSSSVQNAQSTQSSIQDTNYASETSALSRAQVLSQAAQAMVAQANQLPQQVLKLLQ
;
A
#
# COMPACT_ATOMS: atom_id res chain seq x y z
N MET A 1 -34.12 -49.28 -79.49
CA MET A 1 -32.68 -49.01 -79.33
C MET A 1 -32.05 -49.03 -80.72
N THR A 2 -31.56 -47.91 -81.20
CA THR A 2 -30.84 -47.81 -82.48
C THR A 2 -29.49 -48.55 -82.37
N THR A 3 -29.31 -49.63 -83.12
CA THR A 3 -28.07 -50.43 -83.13
C THR A 3 -27.01 -49.77 -84.00
N VAL A 4 -26.23 -48.85 -83.41
CA VAL A 4 -25.03 -48.26 -84.03
C VAL A 4 -23.82 -49.11 -83.62
N ILE A 5 -23.13 -49.71 -84.59
CA ILE A 5 -22.04 -50.69 -84.33
C ILE A 5 -20.70 -50.02 -84.01
N ASN A 6 -20.42 -48.85 -84.60
CA ASN A 6 -19.14 -48.13 -84.41
C ASN A 6 -19.00 -47.46 -83.03
N THR A 7 -20.10 -47.18 -82.34
CA THR A 7 -20.08 -46.58 -81.01
C THR A 7 -20.86 -47.47 -80.05
N ASN A 8 -20.15 -48.38 -79.37
CA ASN A 8 -20.75 -49.29 -78.40
C ASN A 8 -21.00 -48.59 -77.07
N ILE A 9 -22.19 -48.01 -76.94
CA ILE A 9 -22.63 -47.29 -75.75
C ILE A 9 -22.69 -48.23 -74.52
N ALA A 10 -23.03 -49.52 -74.69
CA ALA A 10 -23.09 -50.47 -73.58
C ALA A 10 -21.70 -50.77 -72.99
N SER A 11 -20.67 -50.86 -73.84
CA SER A 11 -19.28 -51.00 -73.39
C SER A 11 -18.76 -49.73 -72.72
N GLN A 12 -19.07 -48.54 -73.26
CA GLN A 12 -18.69 -47.27 -72.63
C GLN A 12 -19.35 -47.08 -71.26
N ILE A 13 -20.63 -47.42 -71.11
CA ILE A 13 -21.32 -47.38 -69.81
C ILE A 13 -20.70 -48.38 -68.83
N ALA A 14 -20.43 -49.61 -69.27
CA ALA A 14 -19.80 -50.62 -68.43
C ALA A 14 -18.37 -50.24 -68.01
N GLN A 15 -17.58 -49.64 -68.90
CA GLN A 15 -16.24 -49.12 -68.59
C GLN A 15 -16.29 -47.92 -67.61
N ASN A 16 -17.22 -46.98 -67.80
CA ASN A 16 -17.44 -45.90 -66.82
C ASN A 16 -17.81 -46.44 -65.44
N ASN A 17 -18.69 -47.44 -65.38
CA ASN A 17 -19.06 -48.10 -64.12
C ASN A 17 -17.87 -48.85 -63.50
N LEU A 18 -17.03 -49.51 -64.30
CA LEU A 18 -15.81 -50.16 -63.82
C LEU A 18 -14.81 -49.13 -63.25
N MET A 19 -14.57 -48.03 -63.96
CA MET A 19 -13.69 -46.94 -63.49
C MET A 19 -14.19 -46.33 -62.18
N ASN A 20 -15.51 -46.10 -62.06
CA ASN A 20 -16.12 -45.61 -60.83
C ASN A 20 -15.95 -46.60 -59.66
N ASN A 21 -16.12 -47.91 -59.90
CA ASN A 21 -15.89 -48.94 -58.88
C ASN A 21 -14.40 -49.09 -58.51
N GLN A 22 -13.48 -48.95 -59.46
CA GLN A 22 -12.04 -48.99 -59.22
C GLN A 22 -11.58 -47.79 -58.35
N ALA A 23 -12.16 -46.61 -58.60
CA ALA A 23 -11.95 -45.42 -57.77
C ALA A 23 -12.51 -45.63 -56.35
N ALA A 24 -13.72 -46.21 -56.21
CA ALA A 24 -14.31 -46.52 -54.92
C ALA A 24 -13.48 -47.52 -54.09
N VAL A 25 -12.94 -48.58 -54.73
CA VAL A 25 -12.02 -49.53 -54.07
C VAL A 25 -10.75 -48.82 -53.60
N THR A 26 -10.18 -47.94 -54.43
CA THR A 26 -8.96 -47.21 -54.07
C THR A 26 -9.19 -46.27 -52.89
N ASN A 27 -10.31 -45.55 -52.86
CA ASN A 27 -10.68 -44.66 -51.76
C ASN A 27 -10.94 -45.43 -50.46
N ALA A 28 -11.61 -46.57 -50.51
CA ALA A 28 -11.82 -47.39 -49.32
C ALA A 28 -10.50 -47.94 -48.77
N ILE A 29 -9.56 -48.31 -49.64
CA ILE A 29 -8.21 -48.74 -49.23
C ILE A 29 -7.44 -47.58 -48.58
N THR A 30 -7.50 -46.36 -49.13
CA THR A 30 -6.81 -45.20 -48.54
C THR A 30 -7.39 -44.84 -47.17
N GLN A 31 -8.72 -44.85 -47.02
CA GLN A 31 -9.40 -44.57 -45.75
C GLN A 31 -9.18 -45.65 -44.67
N LEU A 32 -9.10 -46.92 -45.06
CA LEU A 32 -8.76 -48.01 -44.14
C LEU A 32 -7.28 -48.01 -43.74
N SER A 33 -6.40 -47.62 -44.67
CA SER A 33 -4.95 -47.55 -44.45
C SER A 33 -4.56 -46.37 -43.56
N SER A 34 -5.14 -45.19 -43.79
CA SER A 34 -4.88 -44.00 -42.98
C SER A 34 -5.66 -43.97 -41.66
N GLY A 35 -6.77 -44.71 -41.58
CA GLY A 35 -7.71 -44.63 -40.47
C GLY A 35 -8.54 -43.34 -40.47
N LEU A 36 -8.41 -42.49 -41.49
CA LEU A 36 -9.11 -41.21 -41.62
C LEU A 36 -10.11 -41.25 -42.77
N SER A 37 -11.34 -40.81 -42.51
CA SER A 37 -12.41 -40.73 -43.50
C SER A 37 -12.17 -39.55 -44.46
N ILE A 38 -11.44 -38.53 -44.00
CA ILE A 38 -11.03 -37.36 -44.78
C ILE A 38 -9.50 -37.39 -44.95
N ASN A 39 -9.02 -37.80 -46.13
CA ASN A 39 -7.59 -37.90 -46.44
C ASN A 39 -7.07 -36.71 -47.24
N SER A 40 -7.93 -36.08 -48.05
CA SER A 40 -7.59 -34.93 -48.87
C SER A 40 -8.67 -33.84 -48.78
N ALA A 41 -8.32 -32.62 -49.17
CA ALA A 41 -9.29 -31.52 -49.28
C ALA A 41 -10.39 -31.78 -50.32
N ALA A 42 -10.18 -32.73 -51.25
CA ALA A 42 -11.17 -33.12 -52.24
C ALA A 42 -12.30 -33.98 -51.67
N ASP A 43 -12.06 -34.71 -50.56
CA ASP A 43 -13.03 -35.63 -49.98
C ASP A 43 -14.11 -34.89 -49.18
N ASN A 44 -13.70 -33.92 -48.36
CA ASN A 44 -14.62 -33.03 -47.63
C ASN A 44 -13.89 -31.73 -47.21
N PRO A 45 -13.95 -30.65 -48.01
CA PRO A 45 -13.20 -29.43 -47.72
C PRO A 45 -13.67 -28.73 -46.43
N ALA A 46 -14.98 -28.78 -46.13
CA ALA A 46 -15.54 -28.18 -44.91
C ALA A 46 -15.15 -28.99 -43.65
N GLY A 47 -15.23 -30.32 -43.73
CA GLY A 47 -14.83 -31.22 -42.64
C GLY A 47 -13.34 -31.08 -42.31
N LEU A 48 -12.48 -31.00 -43.34
CA LEU A 48 -11.05 -30.76 -43.15
C LEU A 48 -10.77 -29.37 -42.55
N ALA A 49 -11.50 -28.33 -42.94
CA ALA A 49 -11.34 -26.99 -42.36
C ALA A 49 -11.72 -26.93 -40.86
N ILE A 50 -12.79 -27.64 -40.47
CA ILE A 50 -13.18 -27.75 -39.06
C ILE A 50 -12.16 -28.58 -38.29
N ALA A 51 -11.73 -29.74 -38.83
CA ALA A 51 -10.74 -30.60 -38.19
C ALA A 51 -9.40 -29.88 -37.98
N THR A 52 -8.93 -29.11 -38.97
CA THR A 52 -7.70 -28.30 -38.82
C THR A 52 -7.85 -27.18 -37.79
N THR A 53 -9.03 -26.55 -37.69
CA THR A 53 -9.33 -25.57 -36.64
C THR A 53 -9.36 -26.21 -35.25
N LEU A 54 -10.01 -27.38 -35.11
CA LEU A 54 -10.03 -28.15 -33.86
C LEU A 54 -8.63 -28.60 -33.48
N GLN A 55 -7.81 -29.04 -34.44
CA GLN A 55 -6.41 -29.39 -34.20
C GLN A 55 -5.61 -28.19 -33.68
N ALA A 56 -5.78 -27.02 -34.29
CA ALA A 56 -5.15 -25.78 -33.82
C ALA A 56 -5.60 -25.44 -32.39
N GLN A 57 -6.89 -25.61 -32.08
CA GLN A 57 -7.44 -25.38 -30.75
C GLN A 57 -6.91 -26.37 -29.72
N ILE A 58 -6.83 -27.68 -30.04
CA ILE A 58 -6.24 -28.72 -29.19
C ILE A 58 -4.77 -28.39 -28.89
N ASN A 59 -4.00 -28.04 -29.92
CA ASN A 59 -2.60 -27.67 -29.75
C ASN A 59 -2.46 -26.42 -28.87
N GLY A 60 -3.28 -25.39 -29.11
CA GLY A 60 -3.31 -24.17 -28.31
C GLY A 60 -3.68 -24.42 -26.85
N GLN A 61 -4.70 -25.26 -26.60
CA GLN A 61 -5.13 -25.65 -25.25
C GLN A 61 -4.09 -26.53 -24.53
N THR A 62 -3.36 -27.36 -25.28
CA THR A 62 -2.27 -28.18 -24.70
C THR A 62 -1.11 -27.31 -24.23
N VAL A 63 -0.69 -26.32 -25.04
CA VAL A 63 0.32 -25.34 -24.62
C VAL A 63 -0.21 -24.48 -23.46
N ALA A 64 -1.49 -24.12 -23.47
CA ALA A 64 -2.11 -23.41 -22.35
C ALA A 64 -2.08 -24.22 -21.03
N GLN A 65 -2.26 -25.55 -21.08
CA GLN A 65 -2.09 -26.40 -19.90
C GLN A 65 -0.64 -26.39 -19.39
N GLN A 66 0.35 -26.42 -20.30
CA GLN A 66 1.76 -26.29 -19.92
C GLN A 66 2.06 -24.92 -19.29
N ASN A 67 1.53 -23.84 -19.86
CA ASN A 67 1.65 -22.48 -19.31
C ASN A 67 1.02 -22.37 -17.91
N ALA A 68 -0.14 -23.00 -17.69
CA ALA A 68 -0.78 -23.04 -16.39
C ALA A 68 0.06 -23.83 -15.36
N ASN A 69 0.67 -24.95 -15.76
CA ASN A 69 1.61 -25.69 -14.90
C ASN A 69 2.88 -24.87 -14.56
N ASN A 70 3.38 -24.08 -15.52
CA ASN A 70 4.48 -23.15 -15.25
C ASN A 70 4.07 -22.06 -14.26
N GLY A 71 2.84 -21.54 -14.38
CA GLY A 71 2.27 -20.58 -13.42
C GLY A 71 2.15 -21.16 -12.01
N ILE A 72 1.74 -22.43 -11.88
CA ILE A 72 1.73 -23.14 -10.59
C ILE A 72 3.15 -23.29 -10.04
N SER A 73 4.10 -23.76 -10.85
CA SER A 73 5.49 -23.91 -10.42
C SER A 73 6.09 -22.59 -9.93
N LEU A 74 5.85 -21.48 -10.65
CA LEU A 74 6.26 -20.15 -10.23
C LEU A 74 5.66 -19.76 -8.88
N ALA A 75 4.35 -19.94 -8.72
CA ALA A 75 3.66 -19.62 -7.47
C ALA A 75 4.18 -20.47 -6.31
N GLN A 76 4.50 -21.75 -6.53
CA GLN A 76 5.07 -22.65 -5.53
C GLN A 76 6.50 -22.26 -5.12
N THR A 77 7.34 -21.85 -6.08
CA THR A 77 8.68 -21.31 -5.80
C THR A 77 8.58 -20.05 -4.95
N GLY A 78 7.71 -19.11 -5.31
CA GLY A 78 7.45 -17.91 -4.53
C GLY A 78 6.93 -18.24 -3.12
N GLN A 79 5.94 -19.12 -3.00
CA GLN A 79 5.34 -19.51 -1.73
C GLN A 79 6.36 -20.15 -0.77
N SER A 80 7.26 -20.99 -1.29
CA SER A 80 8.30 -21.64 -0.49
C SER A 80 9.29 -20.61 0.07
N ALA A 81 9.73 -19.66 -0.76
CA ALA A 81 10.59 -18.57 -0.34
C ALA A 81 9.90 -17.64 0.68
N LEU A 82 8.62 -17.29 0.48
CA LEU A 82 7.84 -16.49 1.43
C LEU A 82 7.65 -17.19 2.77
N THR A 83 7.55 -18.52 2.78
CA THR A 83 7.50 -19.32 4.02
C THR A 83 8.81 -19.19 4.79
N GLN A 84 9.96 -19.26 4.10
CA GLN A 84 11.25 -19.05 4.73
C GLN A 84 11.43 -17.61 5.24
N ILE A 85 10.96 -16.60 4.51
CA ILE A 85 10.94 -15.21 4.98
C ILE A 85 10.06 -15.08 6.24
N THR A 86 8.88 -15.70 6.26
CA THR A 86 7.98 -15.72 7.42
C THR A 86 8.66 -16.30 8.66
N ASN A 87 9.39 -17.41 8.51
CA ASN A 87 10.12 -18.02 9.62
C ASN A 87 11.22 -17.08 10.17
N ASN A 88 11.97 -16.40 9.29
CA ASN A 88 12.97 -15.42 9.71
C ASN A 88 12.33 -14.22 10.42
N LEU A 89 11.19 -13.72 9.93
CA LEU A 89 10.43 -12.66 10.58
C LEU A 89 9.94 -13.08 11.98
N GLN A 90 9.47 -14.32 12.13
CA GLN A 90 9.10 -14.86 13.45
C GLN A 90 10.31 -14.94 14.40
N THR A 91 11.49 -15.32 13.91
CA THR A 91 12.74 -15.29 14.70
C THR A 91 13.08 -13.85 15.14
N ILE A 92 13.05 -12.88 14.22
CA ILE A 92 13.31 -11.47 14.55
C ILE A 92 12.32 -10.98 15.62
N ARG A 93 11.05 -11.34 15.50
CA ARG A 93 10.03 -11.02 16.51
C ARG A 93 10.38 -11.59 17.89
N GLN A 94 10.78 -12.87 17.95
CA GLN A 94 11.16 -13.51 19.22
C GLN A 94 12.36 -12.82 19.87
N LEU A 95 13.39 -12.49 19.08
CA LEU A 95 14.58 -11.78 19.55
C LEU A 95 14.24 -10.36 20.03
N ALA A 96 13.35 -9.65 19.34
CA ALA A 96 12.90 -8.32 19.76
C ALA A 96 12.10 -8.36 21.06
N VAL A 97 11.21 -9.36 21.23
CA VAL A 97 10.50 -9.58 22.51
C VAL A 97 11.48 -9.91 23.63
N GLN A 98 12.48 -10.75 23.37
CA GLN A 98 13.52 -11.07 24.35
C GLN A 98 14.32 -9.81 24.72
N ALA A 99 14.78 -9.05 23.73
CA ALA A 99 15.53 -7.82 23.93
C ALA A 99 14.70 -6.76 24.69
N SER A 100 13.37 -6.72 24.51
CA SER A 100 12.51 -5.78 25.22
C SER A 100 12.51 -5.94 26.74
N ASN A 101 12.96 -7.07 27.30
CA ASN A 101 12.97 -7.27 28.75
C ASN A 101 13.98 -6.35 29.46
N ALA A 102 13.54 -5.65 30.51
CA ALA A 102 14.35 -4.74 31.31
C ALA A 102 15.56 -5.41 32.00
N SER A 103 15.51 -6.74 32.22
CA SER A 103 16.65 -7.49 32.78
C SER A 103 17.84 -7.63 31.82
N ASN A 104 17.67 -7.32 30.53
CA ASN A 104 18.76 -7.41 29.55
C ASN A 104 19.69 -6.19 29.61
N THR A 105 20.99 -6.46 29.75
CA THR A 105 22.05 -5.45 29.66
C THR A 105 22.23 -4.96 28.22
N ALA A 106 22.92 -3.83 28.06
CA ALA A 106 23.28 -3.32 26.73
C ALA A 106 24.14 -4.31 25.92
N ALA A 107 25.02 -5.07 26.59
CA ALA A 107 25.81 -6.10 25.94
C ALA A 107 24.95 -7.28 25.43
N ASN A 108 23.96 -7.73 26.21
CA ASN A 108 23.03 -8.77 25.77
C ASN A 108 22.20 -8.30 24.57
N ARG A 109 21.70 -7.07 24.60
CA ARG A 109 20.94 -6.48 23.49
C ARG A 109 21.78 -6.36 22.21
N ALA A 110 23.06 -5.99 22.34
CA ALA A 110 23.97 -5.95 21.20
C ALA A 110 24.17 -7.34 20.57
N ALA A 111 24.27 -8.40 21.38
CA ALA A 111 24.37 -9.77 20.88
C ALA A 111 23.07 -10.23 20.18
N LEU A 112 21.91 -10.00 20.79
CA LEU A 112 20.60 -10.29 20.17
C LEU A 112 20.41 -9.50 18.86
N ASN A 113 20.89 -8.26 18.82
CA ASN A 113 20.82 -7.43 17.62
C ASN A 113 21.65 -8.01 16.47
N GLN A 114 22.81 -8.62 16.72
CA GLN A 114 23.59 -9.27 15.66
C GLN A 114 22.80 -10.41 15.00
N GLU A 115 22.05 -11.18 15.78
CA GLU A 115 21.19 -12.25 15.26
C GLU A 115 20.00 -11.70 14.47
N VAL A 116 19.42 -10.58 14.91
CA VAL A 116 18.41 -9.83 14.14
C VAL A 116 18.98 -9.36 12.80
N GLN A 117 20.16 -8.74 12.79
CA GLN A 117 20.80 -8.26 11.55
C GLN A 117 21.11 -9.41 10.58
N GLN A 118 21.56 -10.57 11.09
CA GLN A 118 21.79 -11.76 10.27
C GLN A 118 20.49 -12.29 9.65
N SER A 119 19.40 -12.31 10.42
CA SER A 119 18.08 -12.73 9.93
C SER A 119 17.53 -11.77 8.87
N LEU A 120 17.75 -10.45 9.01
CA LEU A 120 17.40 -9.46 8.00
C LEU A 120 18.20 -9.64 6.71
N ALA A 121 19.52 -9.90 6.82
CA ALA A 121 20.36 -10.21 5.68
C ALA A 121 19.91 -11.50 4.96
N GLN A 122 19.49 -12.52 5.72
CA GLN A 122 18.93 -13.75 5.16
C GLN A 122 17.62 -13.48 4.41
N ILE A 123 16.73 -12.64 4.94
CA ILE A 123 15.49 -12.22 4.25
C ILE A 123 15.81 -11.54 2.91
N ASN A 124 16.73 -10.57 2.90
CA ASN A 124 17.14 -9.91 1.65
C ASN A 124 17.76 -10.90 0.65
N THR A 125 18.57 -11.84 1.14
CA THR A 125 19.16 -12.88 0.29
C THR A 125 18.07 -13.73 -0.34
N ILE A 126 17.09 -14.20 0.43
CA ILE A 126 15.97 -14.99 -0.11
C ILE A 126 15.17 -14.17 -1.12
N ALA A 127 14.84 -12.91 -0.81
CA ALA A 127 14.05 -12.06 -1.69
C ALA A 127 14.74 -11.79 -3.05
N THR A 128 16.06 -11.60 -3.04
CA THR A 128 16.85 -11.29 -4.25
C THR A 128 17.31 -12.53 -5.03
N THR A 129 17.49 -13.67 -4.38
CA THR A 129 17.94 -14.92 -5.03
C THR A 129 16.79 -15.80 -5.52
N THR A 130 15.56 -15.59 -5.03
CA THR A 130 14.40 -16.36 -5.48
C THR A 130 14.01 -15.92 -6.89
N ALA A 131 14.35 -16.76 -7.87
CA ALA A 131 14.06 -16.52 -9.27
C ALA A 131 13.36 -17.71 -9.93
N PHE A 132 12.56 -17.43 -10.95
CA PHE A 132 12.00 -18.43 -11.85
C PHE A 132 12.41 -18.09 -13.28
N ASN A 133 13.09 -19.03 -13.95
CA ASN A 133 13.61 -18.84 -15.30
C ASN A 133 14.48 -17.56 -15.45
N GLY A 134 15.31 -17.27 -14.44
CA GLY A 134 16.19 -16.10 -14.41
C GLY A 134 15.53 -14.77 -14.03
N GLN A 135 14.21 -14.75 -13.81
CA GLN A 135 13.49 -13.55 -13.34
C GLN A 135 13.28 -13.61 -11.84
N SER A 136 13.73 -12.60 -11.12
CA SER A 136 13.48 -12.44 -9.68
C SER A 136 11.98 -12.34 -9.41
N LEU A 137 11.48 -13.09 -8.43
CA LEU A 137 10.07 -13.11 -8.08
C LEU A 137 9.70 -12.14 -6.96
N LEU A 138 10.63 -11.90 -6.02
CA LEU A 138 10.32 -11.31 -4.71
C LEU A 138 11.07 -9.99 -4.44
N ASP A 139 11.75 -9.41 -5.43
CA ASP A 139 12.41 -8.10 -5.30
C ASP A 139 11.52 -6.91 -5.72
N GLY A 140 10.30 -7.19 -6.19
CA GLY A 140 9.34 -6.20 -6.71
C GLY A 140 9.52 -5.85 -8.19
N SER A 141 10.59 -6.32 -8.85
CA SER A 141 10.83 -6.09 -10.28
C SER A 141 9.93 -6.93 -11.19
N PHE A 142 9.39 -8.04 -10.67
CA PHE A 142 8.54 -8.97 -11.43
C PHE A 142 7.28 -8.29 -11.99
N GLY A 143 6.71 -7.34 -11.24
CA GLY A 143 5.53 -6.59 -11.65
C GLY A 143 4.26 -7.45 -11.77
N THR A 144 3.42 -7.13 -12.74
CA THR A 144 2.25 -7.95 -13.10
C THR A 144 2.54 -8.71 -14.39
N GLN A 145 2.53 -10.04 -14.32
CA GLN A 145 2.79 -10.91 -15.47
C GLN A 145 1.56 -11.72 -15.85
N ASN A 146 1.29 -11.81 -17.15
CA ASN A 146 0.12 -12.51 -17.69
C ASN A 146 0.52 -13.86 -18.29
N PHE A 147 -0.14 -14.92 -17.83
CA PHE A 147 0.01 -16.27 -18.38
C PHE A 147 -1.13 -16.55 -19.35
N GLN A 148 -0.80 -16.84 -20.61
CA GLN A 148 -1.78 -17.27 -21.61
C GLN A 148 -2.25 -18.69 -21.30
N ILE A 149 -3.51 -18.81 -20.91
CA ILE A 149 -4.13 -20.05 -20.43
C ILE A 149 -5.30 -20.54 -21.29
N GLY A 150 -5.37 -20.07 -22.53
CA GLY A 150 -6.33 -20.57 -23.51
C GLY A 150 -5.80 -20.47 -24.93
N ALA A 151 -6.56 -21.02 -25.89
CA ALA A 151 -6.17 -21.04 -27.29
C ALA A 151 -6.37 -19.68 -28.00
N ASN A 152 -7.21 -18.79 -27.46
CA ASN A 152 -7.53 -17.50 -28.07
C ASN A 152 -6.80 -16.36 -27.37
N ALA A 153 -6.45 -15.33 -28.14
CA ALA A 153 -5.80 -14.13 -27.61
C ALA A 153 -6.61 -13.48 -26.47
N GLY A 154 -5.92 -13.05 -25.40
CA GLY A 154 -6.52 -12.38 -24.24
C GLY A 154 -7.05 -13.31 -23.14
N GLN A 155 -7.01 -14.63 -23.34
CA GLN A 155 -7.37 -15.61 -22.30
C GLN A 155 -6.21 -15.79 -21.31
N THR A 156 -6.04 -14.85 -20.37
CA THR A 156 -4.89 -14.82 -19.45
C THR A 156 -5.26 -14.88 -17.98
N ILE A 157 -4.30 -15.29 -17.16
CA ILE A 157 -4.29 -15.10 -15.71
C ILE A 157 -3.11 -14.20 -15.36
N GLY A 158 -3.40 -13.08 -14.69
CA GLY A 158 -2.39 -12.19 -14.15
C GLY A 158 -1.87 -12.70 -12.80
N VAL A 159 -0.55 -12.70 -12.64
CA VAL A 159 0.13 -12.86 -11.36
C VAL A 159 0.74 -11.51 -11.01
N ASN A 160 0.29 -10.92 -9.91
CA ASN A 160 0.82 -9.65 -9.41
C ASN A 160 1.81 -9.92 -8.28
N LEU A 161 3.07 -9.52 -8.50
CA LEU A 161 4.13 -9.49 -7.50
C LEU A 161 4.83 -8.10 -7.54
N THR A 162 4.05 -7.03 -7.71
CA THR A 162 4.58 -5.66 -7.68
C THR A 162 5.13 -5.28 -6.30
N GLN A 163 4.55 -5.86 -5.25
CA GLN A 163 5.06 -5.74 -3.89
C GLN A 163 6.19 -6.74 -3.67
N GLY A 164 7.42 -6.25 -3.56
CA GLY A 164 8.58 -7.07 -3.20
C GLY A 164 8.60 -7.43 -1.70
N ALA A 165 9.45 -8.39 -1.35
CA ALA A 165 9.66 -8.94 -0.01
C ALA A 165 11.03 -8.57 0.59
N GLN A 166 11.78 -7.64 -0.03
CA GLN A 166 13.02 -7.13 0.54
C GLN A 166 12.74 -6.32 1.80
N THR A 167 13.68 -6.31 2.74
CA THR A 167 13.56 -5.58 4.02
C THR A 167 13.25 -4.09 3.87
N SER A 168 13.62 -3.46 2.75
CA SER A 168 13.28 -2.07 2.42
C SER A 168 11.83 -1.88 1.94
N GLN A 169 11.20 -2.94 1.45
CA GLN A 169 9.87 -2.95 0.83
C GLN A 169 8.79 -3.52 1.76
N ILE A 170 9.18 -4.33 2.75
CA ILE A 170 8.29 -4.92 3.75
C ILE A 170 8.46 -4.30 5.14
N GLY A 171 7.40 -4.40 5.94
CA GLY A 171 7.36 -3.85 7.29
C GLY A 171 7.14 -2.35 7.33
N GLN A 172 6.60 -1.78 6.25
CA GLN A 172 6.24 -0.37 6.21
C GLN A 172 5.22 -0.07 7.31
N THR A 173 5.69 0.65 8.34
CA THR A 173 4.83 1.22 9.39
C THR A 173 4.46 2.64 9.00
N SER A 174 3.36 3.13 9.52
CA SER A 174 2.95 4.52 9.38
C SER A 174 3.18 5.19 10.72
N ASN A 175 4.14 6.11 10.77
CA ASN A 175 4.45 6.86 11.98
C ASN A 175 4.24 8.34 11.74
N THR A 176 3.54 8.97 12.67
CA THR A 176 3.47 10.42 12.73
C THR A 176 3.87 10.86 14.12
N THR A 177 4.81 11.78 14.18
CA THR A 177 5.19 12.46 15.41
C THR A 177 4.76 13.91 15.29
N PHE A 178 3.98 14.38 16.26
CA PHE A 178 3.60 15.78 16.35
C PHE A 178 3.95 16.36 17.71
N SER A 179 4.42 17.60 17.71
CA SER A 179 4.67 18.37 18.93
C SER A 179 3.37 19.01 19.42
N LEU A 180 3.19 19.09 20.73
CA LEU A 180 2.07 19.84 21.30
C LEU A 180 2.38 21.33 21.50
N GLN A 181 3.66 21.74 21.35
CA GLN A 181 4.10 23.13 21.60
C GLN A 181 3.44 24.17 20.68
N GLY A 182 2.91 23.76 19.53
CA GLY A 182 2.23 24.65 18.59
C GLY A 182 0.70 24.69 18.69
N LEU A 183 0.06 23.95 19.61
CA LEU A 183 -1.40 24.06 19.83
C LEU A 183 -1.69 25.34 20.62
N ALA A 184 -2.66 26.15 20.16
CA ALA A 184 -3.05 27.41 20.80
C ALA A 184 -3.49 27.27 22.27
N ASN A 185 -3.93 26.07 22.68
CA ASN A 185 -4.33 25.73 24.05
C ASN A 185 -3.39 24.73 24.74
N GLY A 186 -2.25 24.39 24.12
CA GLY A 186 -1.25 23.45 24.66
C GLY A 186 -1.65 21.96 24.67
N GLY A 187 -2.91 21.59 24.47
CA GLY A 187 -3.39 20.20 24.54
C GLY A 187 -4.53 19.84 23.59
N LEU A 188 -4.84 18.54 23.49
CA LEU A 188 -5.97 18.02 22.71
C LEU A 188 -7.31 18.36 23.38
N SER A 189 -8.14 19.16 22.70
CA SER A 189 -9.50 19.48 23.14
C SER A 189 -10.50 18.36 22.76
N VAL A 190 -11.71 18.42 23.33
CA VAL A 190 -12.78 17.45 23.03
C VAL A 190 -13.10 17.47 21.53
N GLU A 191 -13.18 16.28 20.92
CA GLU A 191 -13.56 16.09 19.50
C GLU A 191 -12.65 16.82 18.49
N SER A 192 -11.46 17.25 18.90
CA SER A 192 -10.55 17.96 18.01
C SER A 192 -9.83 17.02 17.05
N LEU A 193 -9.58 15.77 17.44
CA LEU A 193 -8.78 14.82 16.66
C LEU A 193 -9.59 13.57 16.35
N ASN A 194 -9.60 13.18 15.09
CA ASN A 194 -10.12 11.92 14.59
C ASN A 194 -8.95 11.11 14.02
N VAL A 195 -8.87 9.83 14.35
CA VAL A 195 -7.79 8.93 13.91
C VAL A 195 -8.37 7.69 13.25
N ALA A 196 -7.90 7.36 12.05
CA ALA A 196 -8.22 6.13 11.34
C ALA A 196 -6.95 5.34 11.00
N VAL A 197 -7.06 4.01 11.01
CA VAL A 197 -5.97 3.09 10.68
C VAL A 197 -6.39 2.18 9.52
N GLY A 198 -5.59 2.18 8.46
CA GLY A 198 -5.88 1.48 7.22
C GLY A 198 -7.19 1.96 6.58
N GLY A 199 -8.09 1.03 6.25
CA GLY A 199 -9.42 1.34 5.71
C GLY A 199 -10.52 1.43 6.77
N SER A 200 -10.18 1.47 8.06
CA SER A 200 -11.16 1.47 9.15
C SER A 200 -11.82 2.86 9.31
N PRO A 201 -13.06 2.94 9.83
CA PRO A 201 -13.69 4.23 10.15
C PRO A 201 -12.84 5.05 11.13
N ALA A 202 -12.85 6.37 10.97
CA ALA A 202 -12.15 7.27 11.88
C ALA A 202 -12.82 7.26 13.27
N VAL A 203 -12.00 7.19 14.31
CA VAL A 203 -12.40 7.23 15.72
C VAL A 203 -12.09 8.60 16.28
N THR A 204 -13.09 9.25 16.87
CA THR A 204 -12.92 10.54 17.54
C THR A 204 -12.25 10.36 18.89
N ILE A 205 -11.19 11.14 19.14
CA ILE A 205 -10.42 11.12 20.37
C ILE A 205 -11.07 12.05 21.40
N GLY A 206 -11.17 11.58 22.64
CA GLY A 206 -11.64 12.38 23.77
C GLY A 206 -10.62 13.44 24.20
N ALA A 207 -11.03 14.35 25.09
CA ALA A 207 -10.09 15.32 25.65
C ALA A 207 -8.95 14.65 26.42
N ALA A 208 -7.76 15.26 26.35
CA ALA A 208 -6.65 14.91 27.20
C ALA A 208 -6.94 15.28 28.66
N VAL A 209 -6.62 14.37 29.59
CA VAL A 209 -6.85 14.54 31.04
C VAL A 209 -5.52 14.49 31.77
N ALA A 210 -5.36 15.35 32.77
CA ALA A 210 -4.15 15.39 33.58
C ALA A 210 -3.92 14.06 34.32
N GLY A 211 -2.67 13.61 34.34
CA GLY A 211 -2.19 12.50 35.14
C GLY A 211 -1.84 12.91 36.57
N SER A 212 -1.28 11.96 37.33
CA SER A 212 -0.97 12.15 38.75
C SER A 212 0.48 12.57 39.02
N ALA A 213 1.40 12.38 38.07
CA ALA A 213 2.81 12.73 38.27
C ALA A 213 3.11 14.19 37.88
N PRO A 214 4.19 14.78 38.41
CA PRO A 214 4.60 16.13 38.05
C PRO A 214 4.83 16.29 36.54
N GLY A 215 4.26 17.35 35.95
CA GLY A 215 4.34 17.62 34.51
C GLY A 215 3.29 16.91 33.65
N GLN A 216 2.48 16.00 34.21
CA GLN A 216 1.38 15.33 33.49
C GLN A 216 0.11 16.19 33.46
N SER A 217 0.20 17.48 33.13
CA SER A 217 -0.98 18.34 32.96
C SER A 217 -1.78 17.97 31.71
N ALA A 218 -3.00 18.49 31.56
CA ALA A 218 -3.90 18.13 30.45
C ALA A 218 -3.34 18.51 29.06
N ASP A 219 -2.39 19.44 29.02
CA ASP A 219 -1.63 19.88 27.85
C ASP A 219 -0.36 19.05 27.61
N SER A 220 -0.06 18.04 28.43
CA SER A 220 1.12 17.19 28.23
C SER A 220 0.96 16.16 27.11
N ALA A 221 2.06 15.77 26.49
CA ALA A 221 2.08 14.70 25.49
C ALA A 221 1.65 13.37 26.11
N TYR A 222 1.98 13.15 27.39
CA TYR A 222 1.47 12.02 28.17
C TYR A 222 -0.06 11.96 28.17
N ALA A 223 -0.73 13.06 28.53
CA ALA A 223 -2.19 13.14 28.58
C ALA A 223 -2.82 12.92 27.20
N ALA A 224 -2.22 13.47 26.15
CA ALA A 224 -2.64 13.28 24.77
C ALA A 224 -2.49 11.82 24.29
N ALA A 225 -1.34 11.18 24.52
CA ALA A 225 -1.13 9.79 24.14
C ALA A 225 -2.06 8.83 24.91
N GLN A 226 -2.37 9.13 26.17
CA GLN A 226 -3.37 8.37 26.93
C GLN A 226 -4.77 8.53 26.36
N ALA A 227 -5.20 9.73 25.99
CA ALA A 227 -6.51 9.94 25.35
C ALA A 227 -6.65 9.11 24.07
N ILE A 228 -5.59 9.06 23.25
CA ILE A 228 -5.56 8.27 22.01
C ILE A 228 -5.56 6.76 22.32
N THR A 229 -4.76 6.32 23.28
CA THR A 229 -4.70 4.91 23.70
C THR A 229 -6.06 4.44 24.26
N ASN A 230 -6.73 5.28 25.04
CA ASN A 230 -8.04 4.99 25.61
C ASN A 230 -9.17 4.91 24.56
N ALA A 231 -8.97 5.49 23.37
CA ALA A 231 -9.88 5.33 22.24
C ALA A 231 -9.85 3.90 21.65
N ASN A 232 -8.90 3.06 22.07
CA ASN A 232 -8.80 1.63 21.76
C ASN A 232 -8.86 1.33 20.25
N ILE A 233 -8.13 2.11 19.46
CA ILE A 233 -8.06 1.97 18.01
C ILE A 233 -7.23 0.73 17.66
N PRO A 234 -7.79 -0.29 17.01
CA PRO A 234 -7.07 -1.53 16.72
C PRO A 234 -5.81 -1.29 15.88
N GLY A 235 -4.67 -1.85 16.33
CA GLY A 235 -3.40 -1.75 15.61
C GLY A 235 -2.75 -0.37 15.65
N LEU A 236 -3.26 0.57 16.45
CA LEU A 236 -2.62 1.85 16.72
C LEU A 236 -1.86 1.79 18.05
N THR A 237 -0.67 2.36 18.08
CA THR A 237 0.06 2.66 19.32
C THR A 237 0.34 4.15 19.38
N ALA A 238 0.11 4.75 20.55
CA ALA A 238 0.46 6.13 20.83
C ALA A 238 1.51 6.15 21.93
N SER A 239 2.68 6.73 21.66
CA SER A 239 3.72 6.97 22.65
C SER A 239 3.94 8.46 22.81
N ALA A 240 4.36 8.86 24.00
CA ALA A 240 4.70 10.24 24.31
C ALA A 240 6.16 10.31 24.75
N SER A 241 6.82 11.42 24.42
CA SER A 241 8.16 11.74 24.89
C SER A 241 8.32 13.24 24.97
N ASN A 242 9.19 13.74 25.85
CA ASN A 242 9.54 15.14 25.88
C ASN A 242 11.06 15.28 26.02
N THR A 243 11.71 15.65 24.93
CA THR A 243 13.16 15.91 24.90
C THR A 243 13.38 17.36 24.48
N GLN A 244 14.04 18.13 25.32
CA GLN A 244 14.17 19.59 25.16
C GLN A 244 15.59 20.03 25.41
N VAL A 245 16.01 21.11 24.75
CA VAL A 245 17.36 21.63 24.88
C VAL A 245 17.32 23.02 25.52
N ALA A 246 18.30 23.33 26.36
CA ALA A 246 18.57 24.69 26.81
C ALA A 246 20.09 24.92 26.86
N THR A 247 20.51 26.15 26.61
CA THR A 247 21.89 26.59 26.81
C THR A 247 22.07 27.04 28.26
N PHE A 248 23.15 26.60 28.87
CA PHE A 248 23.59 27.08 30.18
C PHE A 248 24.53 28.27 30.02
N ASN A 249 24.09 29.40 30.56
CA ASN A 249 24.91 30.57 30.80
C ASN A 249 25.42 30.52 32.24
N GLN A 250 26.73 30.72 32.43
CA GLN A 250 27.34 30.60 33.76
C GLN A 250 26.61 31.51 34.76
N ILE A 251 26.22 30.93 35.89
CA ILE A 251 25.50 31.65 36.93
C ILE A 251 26.52 32.40 37.78
N ILE A 252 26.31 33.69 37.98
CA ILE A 252 27.21 34.58 38.72
C ILE A 252 26.37 35.46 39.64
N ASN A 253 26.72 35.52 40.93
CA ASN A 253 26.20 36.54 41.83
C ASN A 253 27.04 37.81 41.68
N THR A 254 26.49 38.87 41.08
CA THR A 254 27.19 40.13 40.86
C THR A 254 27.30 41.00 42.12
N SER A 255 26.63 40.64 43.21
CA SER A 255 26.80 41.31 44.51
C SER A 255 28.21 41.08 45.02
N THR A 256 28.85 42.13 45.47
CA THR A 256 30.18 42.07 46.11
C THR A 256 30.08 41.93 47.62
N THR A 257 28.87 41.97 48.20
CA THR A 257 28.68 42.11 49.65
C THR A 257 27.70 41.10 50.26
N THR A 258 26.76 40.57 49.49
CA THR A 258 25.69 39.69 49.97
C THR A 258 25.67 38.37 49.22
N ALA A 259 25.44 37.29 49.97
CA ALA A 259 25.06 36.02 49.37
C ALA A 259 23.58 36.10 48.97
N GLU A 260 23.25 35.50 47.83
CA GLU A 260 21.87 35.38 47.34
C GLU A 260 21.52 33.92 47.14
N THR A 261 20.23 33.61 47.13
CA THR A 261 19.76 32.24 46.92
C THR A 261 19.27 32.07 45.49
N LEU A 262 19.84 31.12 44.76
CA LEU A 262 19.34 30.64 43.48
C LEU A 262 18.25 29.59 43.71
N ASN A 263 17.08 29.81 43.13
CA ASN A 263 15.99 28.84 43.08
C ASN A 263 15.88 28.26 41.68
N LEU A 264 15.69 26.94 41.62
CA LEU A 264 15.37 26.22 40.40
C LEU A 264 14.31 25.18 40.76
N SER A 265 13.23 25.15 40.00
CA SER A 265 12.21 24.11 40.09
C SER A 265 11.91 23.55 38.72
N ILE A 266 11.59 22.26 38.68
CA ILE A 266 11.16 21.55 37.47
C ILE A 266 9.83 20.88 37.80
N ASN A 267 8.81 21.12 36.99
CA ASN A 267 7.46 20.62 37.19
C ASN A 267 6.90 20.94 38.59
N GLY A 268 7.23 22.14 39.10
CA GLY A 268 6.84 22.60 40.43
C GLY A 268 7.63 22.00 41.59
N GLN A 269 8.62 21.14 41.32
CA GLN A 269 9.46 20.51 42.35
C GLN A 269 10.81 21.21 42.45
N ASN A 270 11.25 21.53 43.67
CA ASN A 270 12.50 22.25 43.92
C ASN A 270 13.72 21.35 43.61
N VAL A 271 14.62 21.83 42.76
CA VAL A 271 15.85 21.13 42.35
C VAL A 271 16.96 21.27 43.39
N PHE A 272 17.09 22.44 44.02
CA PHE A 272 18.07 22.71 45.08
C PHE A 272 17.51 22.51 46.50
N GLY A 273 16.38 21.82 46.64
CA GLY A 273 15.65 21.71 47.90
C GLY A 273 14.85 22.97 48.26
N SER A 274 14.13 22.93 49.38
CA SER A 274 13.18 23.99 49.79
C SER A 274 13.82 25.34 50.13
N THR A 275 15.13 25.36 50.38
CA THR A 275 15.87 26.58 50.74
C THR A 275 16.63 27.20 49.58
N GLY A 276 16.62 26.58 48.40
CA GLY A 276 17.45 26.98 47.26
C GLY A 276 18.95 26.78 47.49
N LEU A 277 19.74 27.17 46.48
CA LEU A 277 21.21 27.13 46.52
C LEU A 277 21.77 28.50 46.90
N SER A 278 22.45 28.60 48.04
CA SER A 278 23.15 29.84 48.40
C SER A 278 24.38 30.05 47.51
N VAL A 279 24.44 31.21 46.87
CA VAL A 279 25.56 31.67 46.04
C VAL A 279 26.22 32.84 46.77
N ALA A 280 27.46 32.63 47.23
CA ALA A 280 28.23 33.66 47.91
C ALA A 280 28.39 34.94 47.06
N ALA A 281 28.69 36.07 47.70
CA ALA A 281 29.04 37.30 47.00
C ALA A 281 30.18 37.06 46.00
N SER A 282 30.03 37.52 44.75
CA SER A 282 30.94 37.27 43.63
C SER A 282 31.17 35.78 43.32
N GLY A 283 30.30 34.90 43.84
CA GLY A 283 30.33 33.46 43.63
C GLY A 283 29.78 33.07 42.26
N THR A 284 30.15 31.88 41.80
CA THR A 284 29.68 31.31 40.54
C THR A 284 29.12 29.90 40.73
N VAL A 285 28.19 29.49 39.87
CA VAL A 285 27.69 28.11 39.79
C VAL A 285 27.94 27.61 38.37
N ASN A 286 28.50 26.40 38.25
CA ASN A 286 28.82 25.78 36.97
C ASN A 286 27.71 24.81 36.51
N ALA A 287 27.77 24.42 35.22
CA ALA A 287 26.81 23.50 34.62
C ALA A 287 26.73 22.16 35.37
N THR A 288 27.87 21.61 35.78
CA THR A 288 27.94 20.31 36.46
C THR A 288 27.18 20.31 37.80
N THR A 289 27.25 21.38 38.58
CA THR A 289 26.49 21.52 39.82
C THR A 289 24.98 21.50 39.56
N VAL A 290 24.53 22.24 38.54
CA VAL A 290 23.11 22.27 38.15
C VAL A 290 22.66 20.91 37.61
N LEU A 291 23.46 20.27 36.76
CA LEU A 291 23.21 18.93 36.22
C LEU A 291 23.03 17.88 37.32
N ASN A 292 23.95 17.85 38.28
CA ASN A 292 23.90 16.91 39.39
C ASN A 292 22.67 17.14 40.27
N ALA A 293 22.29 18.40 40.51
CA ALA A 293 21.09 18.73 41.27
C ALA A 293 19.81 18.28 40.54
N ILE A 294 19.71 18.55 39.24
CA ILE A 294 18.56 18.10 38.41
C ILE A 294 18.43 16.57 38.45
N ASN A 295 19.53 15.85 38.20
CA ASN A 295 19.50 14.39 38.17
C ASN A 295 19.25 13.78 39.56
N SER A 296 19.67 14.44 40.65
CA SER A 296 19.34 14.02 42.01
C SER A 296 17.85 14.22 42.34
N ALA A 297 17.22 15.26 41.78
CA ALA A 297 15.80 15.54 41.92
C ALA A 297 14.91 14.76 40.93
N SER A 298 15.49 14.01 39.99
CA SER A 298 14.79 13.35 38.87
C SER A 298 13.65 12.42 39.30
N GLY A 299 13.79 11.72 40.43
CA GLY A 299 12.74 10.86 40.98
C GLY A 299 11.48 11.62 41.43
N ALA A 300 11.61 12.91 41.77
CA ALA A 300 10.49 13.78 42.13
C ALA A 300 10.01 14.61 40.94
N THR A 301 10.91 15.09 40.08
CA THR A 301 10.55 15.96 38.94
C THR A 301 10.01 15.19 37.73
N GLY A 302 10.39 13.90 37.59
CA GLY A 302 10.14 13.10 36.39
C GLY A 302 11.08 13.41 35.22
N VAL A 303 12.08 14.27 35.43
CA VAL A 303 12.95 14.80 34.36
C VAL A 303 14.41 14.47 34.65
N THR A 304 15.11 13.90 33.67
CA THR A 304 16.56 13.76 33.68
C THR A 304 17.22 14.78 32.77
N ALA A 305 18.49 15.07 32.99
CA ALA A 305 19.27 15.97 32.14
C ALA A 305 20.63 15.36 31.79
N THR A 306 21.11 15.68 30.58
CA THR A 306 22.50 15.42 30.16
C THR A 306 23.16 16.73 29.73
N LEU A 307 24.49 16.76 29.75
CA LEU A 307 25.28 17.91 29.32
C LEU A 307 26.07 17.54 28.06
N GLY A 308 25.98 18.37 27.04
CA GLY A 308 26.71 18.23 25.79
C GLY A 308 28.23 18.34 25.98
N ALA A 309 28.98 17.88 24.97
CA ALA A 309 30.44 17.94 24.98
C ALA A 309 30.99 19.39 25.04
N ASP A 310 30.16 20.38 24.74
CA ASP A 310 30.46 21.82 24.84
C ASP A 310 30.44 22.36 26.28
N GLY A 311 29.97 21.55 27.24
CA GLY A 311 29.81 21.92 28.64
C GLY A 311 28.72 22.97 28.90
N LYS A 312 27.86 23.26 27.91
CA LYS A 312 26.82 24.29 27.99
C LYS A 312 25.44 23.80 27.58
N THR A 313 25.35 22.86 26.65
CA THR A 313 24.06 22.40 26.13
C THR A 313 23.45 21.38 27.08
N PHE A 314 22.38 21.75 27.77
CA PHE A 314 21.55 20.83 28.54
C PHE A 314 20.50 20.19 27.65
N THR A 315 20.40 18.86 27.70
CA THR A 315 19.28 18.11 27.11
C THR A 315 18.45 17.51 28.24
N PHE A 316 17.24 18.02 28.42
CA PHE A 316 16.25 17.52 29.36
C PHE A 316 15.41 16.43 28.71
N ASN A 317 15.07 15.40 29.49
CA ASN A 317 14.26 14.28 29.02
C ASN A 317 13.22 13.87 30.06
N ALA A 318 11.95 13.94 29.68
CA ALA A 318 10.85 13.27 30.36
C ALA A 318 10.35 12.14 29.46
N ALA A 319 10.75 10.91 29.79
CA ALA A 319 10.53 9.74 28.95
C ALA A 319 9.06 9.34 28.79
N ASP A 320 8.18 9.77 29.70
CA ASP A 320 6.74 9.55 29.66
C ASP A 320 5.99 10.61 28.83
N GLY A 321 6.69 11.66 28.36
CA GLY A 321 6.07 12.78 27.65
C GLY A 321 5.37 13.79 28.55
N SER A 322 5.65 13.77 29.86
CA SER A 322 5.29 14.88 30.75
C SER A 322 5.87 16.20 30.25
N ASN A 323 5.20 17.30 30.53
CA ASN A 323 5.75 18.63 30.29
C ASN A 323 7.05 18.82 31.09
N ILE A 324 7.93 19.67 30.57
CA ILE A 324 9.14 20.11 31.27
C ILE A 324 8.95 21.59 31.55
N THR A 325 8.40 21.90 32.72
CA THR A 325 8.23 23.29 33.18
C THR A 325 9.42 23.65 34.04
N ILE A 326 10.31 24.50 33.53
CA ILE A 326 11.48 24.97 34.25
C ILE A 326 11.18 26.36 34.77
N ALA A 327 11.31 26.56 36.08
CA ALA A 327 11.24 27.88 36.70
C ALA A 327 12.55 28.15 37.45
N GLN A 328 13.21 29.25 37.12
CA GLN A 328 14.43 29.72 37.78
C GLN A 328 14.21 31.12 38.35
N GLY A 329 14.83 31.43 39.49
CA GLY A 329 14.75 32.75 40.10
C GLY A 329 15.65 32.92 41.31
N THR A 330 15.51 34.04 41.99
CA THR A 330 16.36 34.41 43.13
C THR A 330 15.54 34.69 44.40
N THR A 331 16.12 34.47 45.58
CA THR A 331 15.60 34.94 46.87
C THR A 331 16.70 35.71 47.59
N GLY A 332 16.34 36.85 48.20
CA GLY A 332 17.29 37.67 48.98
C GLY A 332 18.04 38.73 48.18
N GLY A 333 17.73 38.89 46.88
CA GLY A 333 18.24 39.98 46.02
C GLY A 333 18.06 39.68 44.53
N THR A 334 18.66 40.52 43.67
CA THR A 334 18.48 40.51 42.20
C THR A 334 19.81 40.46 41.45
N ASP A 335 20.90 40.12 42.12
CA ASP A 335 22.26 40.20 41.57
C ASP A 335 22.72 38.88 40.91
N ILE A 336 21.94 37.80 40.95
CA ILE A 336 22.27 36.60 40.17
C ILE A 336 21.93 36.78 38.69
N ASN A 337 22.93 36.60 37.83
CA ASN A 337 22.84 36.61 36.37
C ASN A 337 23.17 35.21 35.80
N GLY A 338 22.67 34.88 34.60
CA GLY A 338 22.94 33.61 33.89
C GLY A 338 21.81 32.58 34.06
N GLY A 339 22.14 31.30 34.08
CA GLY A 339 21.16 30.21 34.23
C GLY A 339 20.83 29.50 32.92
N LEU A 340 19.67 28.85 32.87
CA LEU A 340 19.21 28.14 31.68
C LEU A 340 18.50 29.10 30.74
N ASP A 341 18.73 28.93 29.45
CA ASP A 341 18.20 29.77 28.38
C ASP A 341 17.85 28.91 27.16
N ASN A 342 16.61 28.96 26.72
CA ASN A 342 16.15 28.28 25.51
C ASN A 342 15.77 29.26 24.39
N THR A 343 16.08 30.55 24.52
CA THR A 343 15.73 31.58 23.52
C THR A 343 16.44 31.41 22.19
N ALA A 344 17.55 30.67 22.16
CA ALA A 344 18.21 30.23 20.93
C ALA A 344 17.38 29.17 20.17
N LEU A 345 16.46 28.48 20.85
CA LEU A 345 15.43 27.69 20.20
C LEU A 345 14.35 28.64 19.69
N LYS A 346 14.06 28.57 18.39
CA LYS A 346 12.95 29.27 17.77
C LYS A 346 11.65 28.63 18.28
N ILE A 347 11.16 29.05 19.46
CA ILE A 347 9.89 28.61 20.03
C ILE A 347 8.88 29.74 19.79
N ASN A 348 7.84 29.48 18.99
CA ASN A 348 6.82 30.49 18.67
C ASN A 348 5.90 30.80 19.88
N ASN A 349 5.81 29.89 20.84
CA ASN A 349 4.99 30.08 22.04
C ASN A 349 5.75 30.86 23.12
N VAL A 350 5.21 32.03 23.50
CA VAL A 350 5.77 32.89 24.57
C VAL A 350 5.82 32.16 25.92
N ALA A 351 4.89 31.24 26.18
CA ALA A 351 4.87 30.44 27.42
C ALA A 351 5.95 29.34 27.48
N GLY A 352 6.56 28.99 26.34
CA GLY A 352 7.67 28.03 26.27
C GLY A 352 9.05 28.66 26.40
N LYS A 353 9.13 30.00 26.42
CA LYS A 353 10.41 30.72 26.44
C LYS A 353 10.97 30.81 27.85
N LEU A 354 12.03 30.05 28.11
CA LEU A 354 12.89 30.16 29.28
C LEU A 354 14.05 31.11 28.94
N THR A 355 14.06 32.28 29.55
CA THR A 355 15.17 33.23 29.43
C THR A 355 16.16 33.08 30.57
N GLN A 356 17.44 33.38 30.33
CA GLN A 356 18.41 33.54 31.41
C GLN A 356 17.93 34.59 32.44
N LEU A 357 18.34 34.40 33.70
CA LEU A 357 18.24 35.43 34.72
C LEU A 357 19.10 36.60 34.31
N THR A 358 18.54 37.81 34.37
CA THR A 358 19.27 39.06 34.18
C THR A 358 19.20 39.85 35.48
N ALA A 359 20.33 40.42 35.90
CA ALA A 359 20.37 41.24 37.10
C ALA A 359 19.47 42.47 36.95
N GLY A 360 18.68 42.76 37.99
CA GLY A 360 17.84 43.95 38.04
C GLY A 360 18.68 45.22 38.09
N ALA A 361 18.24 46.30 37.46
CA ALA A 361 18.81 47.63 37.75
C ALA A 361 18.59 47.92 39.25
N ALA A 362 19.63 48.37 39.94
CA ALA A 362 19.59 48.62 41.38
C ALA A 362 18.35 49.46 41.77
N GLY A 363 17.48 48.91 42.62
CA GLY A 363 16.36 49.65 43.24
C GLY A 363 14.94 49.27 42.82
N VAL A 364 14.74 48.30 41.91
CA VAL A 364 13.42 47.71 41.66
C VAL A 364 13.36 46.30 42.24
N GLY A 365 12.43 46.07 43.18
CA GLY A 365 12.21 44.79 43.83
C GLY A 365 11.57 43.73 42.93
N ASP A 366 12.00 43.63 41.68
CA ASP A 366 11.58 42.55 40.80
C ASP A 366 12.44 41.32 41.06
N ILE A 367 11.80 40.28 41.60
CA ILE A 367 12.36 38.93 41.61
C ILE A 367 12.58 38.56 40.14
N SER A 368 13.84 38.41 39.71
CA SER A 368 14.16 37.93 38.37
C SER A 368 13.69 36.48 38.30
N THR A 369 12.46 36.24 37.83
CA THR A 369 11.89 34.91 37.63
C THR A 369 11.69 34.65 36.16
N SER A 370 12.11 33.48 35.70
CA SER A 370 11.88 33.02 34.33
C SER A 370 11.27 31.64 34.41
N THR A 371 10.12 31.46 33.76
CA THR A 371 9.40 30.17 33.68
C THR A 371 9.11 29.85 32.23
N GLY A 372 9.48 28.65 31.78
CA GLY A 372 9.13 28.13 30.47
C GLY A 372 8.55 26.73 30.58
N THR A 373 7.38 26.51 29.98
CA THR A 373 6.76 25.18 29.86
C THR A 373 7.04 24.62 28.47
N LEU A 374 7.83 23.55 28.42
CA LEU A 374 8.19 22.87 27.19
C LEU A 374 7.32 21.62 27.04
N HIS A 375 6.48 21.58 26.01
CA HIS A 375 5.60 20.45 25.73
C HIS A 375 6.30 19.33 24.97
N GLY A 376 5.85 18.10 25.21
CA GLY A 376 6.34 16.91 24.53
C GLY A 376 5.78 16.71 23.13
N SER A 377 6.18 15.60 22.53
CA SER A 377 5.63 15.08 21.28
C SER A 377 4.88 13.77 21.50
N VAL A 378 3.85 13.55 20.68
CA VAL A 378 3.13 12.29 20.58
C VAL A 378 3.54 11.63 19.27
N THR A 379 3.92 10.36 19.34
CA THR A 379 4.17 9.52 18.18
C THR A 379 3.07 8.47 18.06
N LEU A 380 2.35 8.50 16.95
CA LEU A 380 1.43 7.45 16.56
C LEU A 380 2.15 6.49 15.64
N SER A 381 2.03 5.20 15.89
CA SER A 381 2.63 4.15 15.08
C SER A 381 1.61 3.05 14.81
N SER A 382 1.52 2.62 13.56
CA SER A 382 0.73 1.47 13.14
C SER A 382 1.40 0.70 12.00
N ALA A 383 1.08 -0.60 11.90
CA ALA A 383 1.41 -1.44 10.76
C ALA A 383 0.63 -1.07 9.47
N SER A 384 -0.44 -0.29 9.60
CA SER A 384 -1.25 0.23 8.48
C SER A 384 -1.18 1.75 8.46
N GLN A 385 -1.57 2.36 7.34
CA GLN A 385 -1.59 3.82 7.18
C GLN A 385 -2.42 4.48 8.30
N VAL A 386 -1.84 5.43 9.02
CA VAL A 386 -2.57 6.25 9.99
C VAL A 386 -3.03 7.52 9.28
N THR A 387 -4.32 7.84 9.44
CA THR A 387 -4.94 9.07 8.94
C THR A 387 -5.48 9.87 10.12
N LEU A 388 -5.18 11.16 10.18
CA LEU A 388 -5.68 12.11 11.17
C LEU A 388 -6.65 13.07 10.48
N SER A 389 -7.69 13.51 11.17
CA SER A 389 -8.63 14.54 10.67
C SER A 389 -9.24 15.31 11.85
N GLY A 390 -9.97 16.39 11.56
CA GLY A 390 -10.55 17.27 12.58
C GLY A 390 -9.65 18.47 12.91
N THR A 391 -10.17 19.44 13.66
CA THR A 391 -9.52 20.74 13.89
C THR A 391 -8.18 20.64 14.62
N GLY A 392 -8.03 19.64 15.48
CA GLY A 392 -6.77 19.32 16.16
C GLY A 392 -5.74 18.69 15.22
N ALA A 393 -6.17 17.99 14.16
CA ALA A 393 -5.25 17.55 13.12
C ALA A 393 -4.74 18.74 12.28
N ASP A 394 -5.60 19.73 12.03
CA ASP A 394 -5.22 20.99 11.37
C ASP A 394 -4.19 21.77 12.19
N ASP A 395 -4.41 21.91 13.50
CA ASP A 395 -3.48 22.57 14.43
C ASP A 395 -2.13 21.83 14.53
N ILE A 396 -2.16 20.49 14.48
CA ILE A 396 -0.96 19.65 14.48
C ILE A 396 -0.14 19.88 13.20
N ALA A 397 -0.80 19.95 12.05
CA ALA A 397 -0.13 20.10 10.76
C ALA A 397 0.32 21.54 10.46
N ALA A 398 -0.26 22.54 11.10
CA ALA A 398 0.18 23.92 10.98
C ALA A 398 1.57 24.20 11.61
N GLN A 399 2.20 23.21 12.26
CA GLN A 399 3.46 23.37 13.02
C GLN A 399 4.76 23.20 12.20
N THR A 400 4.70 23.05 10.87
CA THR A 400 5.85 22.69 10.03
C THR A 400 7.04 23.67 10.05
N ASP A 401 6.93 24.87 10.64
CA ASP A 401 7.98 25.90 10.56
C ASP A 401 8.82 26.14 11.83
N ASN A 402 8.85 25.24 12.82
CA ASN A 402 9.68 25.56 14.00
C ASN A 402 10.21 24.44 14.90
N THR A 403 11.11 23.60 14.38
CA THR A 403 12.35 23.19 15.08
C THR A 403 13.16 22.25 14.19
N THR A 404 14.49 22.29 14.32
CA THR A 404 15.50 21.52 13.59
C THR A 404 15.48 20.00 13.83
N ASN A 405 14.34 19.42 14.25
CA ASN A 405 14.22 17.97 14.44
C ASN A 405 12.79 17.48 14.25
N SER A 406 12.26 17.59 13.04
CA SER A 406 11.17 16.74 12.52
C SER A 406 11.15 16.93 11.02
N ALA A 407 11.73 15.97 10.28
CA ALA A 407 11.36 15.79 8.89
C ALA A 407 9.83 15.63 8.86
N ASP A 408 9.20 16.54 8.13
CA ASP A 408 7.78 16.67 7.84
C ASP A 408 7.04 15.31 7.76
N ASN A 409 6.33 14.92 8.82
CA ASN A 409 5.78 13.56 9.00
C ASN A 409 4.26 13.45 8.80
N LEU A 410 3.61 14.50 8.29
CA LEU A 410 2.17 14.53 8.02
C LEU A 410 1.92 15.04 6.59
N GLN A 411 1.33 14.21 5.75
CA GLN A 411 0.98 14.55 4.36
C GLN A 411 -0.49 14.94 4.27
N THR A 412 -0.82 16.07 3.64
CA THR A 412 -2.20 16.53 3.45
C THR A 412 -2.92 15.71 2.35
N ILE A 413 -4.00 15.03 2.72
CA ILE A 413 -5.07 14.60 1.81
C ILE A 413 -6.23 15.58 1.98
N GLN A 414 -6.43 16.45 0.99
CA GLN A 414 -7.61 17.31 0.95
C GLN A 414 -8.82 16.51 0.46
N THR A 415 -9.85 16.43 1.31
CA THR A 415 -11.13 15.79 0.98
C THR A 415 -12.20 16.87 0.90
N TYR A 416 -12.70 17.15 -0.30
CA TYR A 416 -13.82 18.06 -0.50
C TYR A 416 -15.12 17.27 -0.47
N THR A 417 -15.99 17.55 0.50
CA THR A 417 -17.30 16.89 0.65
C THR A 417 -18.42 17.91 0.55
N ALA A 418 -19.43 17.65 -0.30
CA ALA A 418 -20.64 18.47 -0.35
C ALA A 418 -21.61 18.06 0.76
N THR A 419 -21.90 18.93 1.74
CA THR A 419 -22.67 18.65 2.96
C THR A 419 -24.17 18.33 2.75
N SER A 420 -24.63 18.26 1.50
CA SER A 420 -25.97 17.82 1.14
C SER A 420 -25.91 17.20 -0.25
N GLY A 421 -26.56 16.04 -0.43
CA GLY A 421 -26.58 15.30 -1.69
C GLY A 421 -26.84 16.23 -2.87
N ILE A 422 -25.97 16.15 -3.89
CA ILE A 422 -26.05 16.99 -5.08
C ILE A 422 -27.38 16.70 -5.76
N THR A 423 -28.28 17.68 -5.73
CA THR A 423 -29.49 17.69 -6.54
C THR A 423 -29.35 18.80 -7.57
N ALA A 424 -29.66 18.49 -8.81
CA ALA A 424 -29.50 19.35 -9.97
C ALA A 424 -29.95 20.81 -9.79
N PRO A 425 -29.28 21.77 -10.47
CA PRO A 425 -29.79 23.13 -10.59
C PRO A 425 -31.16 23.12 -11.28
N VAL A 426 -32.09 23.89 -10.75
CA VAL A 426 -33.41 24.09 -11.34
C VAL A 426 -33.26 24.91 -12.63
N GLY A 427 -33.15 24.24 -13.79
CA GLY A 427 -33.38 24.86 -15.10
C GLY A 427 -32.23 24.90 -16.13
N GLY A 428 -31.15 24.12 -16.04
CA GLY A 428 -30.14 24.12 -17.10
C GLY A 428 -28.89 23.23 -16.88
N THR A 429 -27.91 23.38 -17.78
CA THR A 429 -26.54 22.82 -17.68
C THR A 429 -25.62 23.78 -16.95
N ASP A 430 -24.74 23.27 -16.08
CA ASP A 430 -23.75 24.06 -15.34
C ASP A 430 -22.34 23.47 -15.50
N THR A 431 -21.30 24.19 -15.04
CA THR A 431 -19.90 23.79 -15.19
C THR A 431 -19.17 23.74 -13.84
N LEU A 432 -18.74 22.55 -13.43
CA LEU A 432 -17.80 22.36 -12.34
C LEU A 432 -16.37 22.51 -12.86
N ALA A 433 -15.72 23.63 -12.52
CA ALA A 433 -14.32 23.87 -12.81
C ALA A 433 -13.42 23.33 -11.69
N ILE A 434 -12.45 22.47 -12.03
CA ILE A 434 -11.45 21.92 -11.12
C ILE A 434 -10.07 22.39 -11.59
N SER A 435 -9.36 23.15 -10.76
CA SER A 435 -8.02 23.66 -11.04
C SER A 435 -7.04 23.38 -9.90
N GLY A 436 -5.75 23.56 -10.17
CA GLY A 436 -4.66 23.55 -9.22
C GLY A 436 -4.12 22.15 -8.84
N GLY A 437 -3.08 22.10 -8.01
CA GLY A 437 -2.24 20.90 -7.86
C GLY A 437 -1.65 20.49 -9.22
N ASN A 438 -1.66 19.20 -9.52
CA ASN A 438 -1.21 18.65 -10.81
C ASN A 438 -2.16 18.96 -11.99
N VAL A 439 -3.37 19.47 -11.71
CA VAL A 439 -4.29 19.95 -12.77
C VAL A 439 -3.78 21.27 -13.36
N GLY A 440 -2.97 22.02 -12.61
CA GLY A 440 -2.42 23.31 -13.01
C GLY A 440 -3.43 24.46 -12.88
N ALA A 441 -2.97 25.69 -13.08
CA ALA A 441 -3.81 26.89 -12.90
C ALA A 441 -4.97 27.01 -13.91
N THR A 442 -4.93 26.25 -15.01
CA THR A 442 -5.99 26.21 -16.01
C THR A 442 -7.07 25.21 -15.57
N PRO A 443 -8.32 25.64 -15.33
CA PRO A 443 -9.35 24.73 -14.85
C PRO A 443 -9.76 23.71 -15.91
N VAL A 444 -9.98 22.48 -15.45
CA VAL A 444 -10.66 21.43 -16.19
C VAL A 444 -12.15 21.51 -15.86
N ASN A 445 -12.97 21.68 -16.89
CA ASN A 445 -14.39 21.93 -16.76
C ASN A 445 -15.19 20.65 -16.98
N ILE A 446 -16.03 20.31 -16.00
CA ILE A 446 -16.99 19.20 -16.07
C ILE A 446 -18.39 19.79 -16.21
N THR A 447 -19.09 19.44 -17.29
CA THR A 447 -20.50 19.82 -17.46
C THR A 447 -21.39 18.96 -16.57
N ILE A 448 -22.25 19.60 -15.79
CA ILE A 448 -23.25 18.96 -14.93
C ILE A 448 -24.63 19.28 -15.51
N GLN A 449 -25.48 18.25 -15.60
CA GLN A 449 -26.85 18.34 -16.11
C GLN A 449 -27.88 18.08 -15.02
N THR A 450 -29.15 18.36 -15.33
CA THR A 450 -30.23 18.20 -14.36
C THR A 450 -30.54 16.76 -13.96
N THR A 451 -30.02 15.79 -14.71
CA THR A 451 -30.16 14.35 -14.44
C THR A 451 -28.98 13.77 -13.66
N ASP A 452 -27.94 14.57 -13.42
CA ASP A 452 -26.74 14.09 -12.78
C ASP A 452 -26.93 13.90 -11.28
N THR A 453 -26.42 12.79 -10.78
CA THR A 453 -26.34 12.45 -9.36
C THR A 453 -24.90 12.60 -8.87
N ALA A 454 -24.67 12.65 -7.57
CA ALA A 454 -23.31 12.60 -7.02
C ALA A 454 -22.50 11.41 -7.59
N ALA A 455 -23.15 10.27 -7.88
CA ALA A 455 -22.50 9.10 -8.47
C ALA A 455 -22.13 9.29 -9.96
N SER A 456 -23.01 9.92 -10.77
CA SER A 456 -22.69 10.20 -12.17
C SER A 456 -21.63 11.29 -12.29
N ILE A 457 -21.63 12.30 -11.41
CA ILE A 457 -20.58 13.33 -11.36
C ILE A 457 -19.25 12.73 -10.93
N ALA A 458 -19.24 11.87 -9.91
CA ALA A 458 -18.04 11.14 -9.50
C ALA A 458 -17.47 10.31 -10.66
N GLN A 459 -18.34 9.62 -11.41
CA GLN A 459 -17.93 8.88 -12.60
C GLN A 459 -17.36 9.78 -13.69
N THR A 460 -17.98 10.92 -13.97
CA THR A 460 -17.48 11.90 -14.95
C THR A 460 -16.11 12.45 -14.55
N ILE A 461 -15.90 12.78 -13.27
CA ILE A 461 -14.59 13.20 -12.76
C ILE A 461 -13.55 12.10 -12.97
N ASN A 462 -13.87 10.86 -12.56
CA ASN A 462 -12.98 9.69 -12.68
C ASN A 462 -12.67 9.29 -14.13
N THR A 463 -13.45 9.74 -15.11
CA THR A 463 -13.27 9.40 -16.53
C THR A 463 -12.74 10.55 -17.38
N THR A 464 -12.60 11.75 -16.82
CA THR A 464 -12.09 12.92 -17.53
C THR A 464 -10.56 12.86 -17.64
N ALA A 465 -10.03 12.76 -18.86
CA ALA A 465 -8.62 12.45 -19.10
C ALA A 465 -7.61 13.42 -18.44
N PRO A 466 -7.79 14.77 -18.48
CA PRO A 466 -6.90 15.69 -17.76
C PRO A 466 -6.90 15.48 -16.24
N LEU A 467 -8.06 15.15 -15.66
CA LEU A 467 -8.22 14.90 -14.23
C LEU A 467 -7.60 13.56 -13.83
N GLN A 468 -7.80 12.51 -14.63
CA GLN A 468 -7.14 11.21 -14.43
C GLN A 468 -5.62 11.32 -14.52
N ALA A 469 -5.10 12.08 -15.50
CA ALA A 469 -3.68 12.32 -15.67
C ALA A 469 -3.08 13.13 -14.51
N ALA A 470 -3.85 14.07 -13.96
CA ALA A 470 -3.49 14.84 -12.77
C ALA A 470 -3.62 14.03 -11.47
N GLY A 471 -4.35 12.92 -11.50
CA GLY A 471 -4.59 12.05 -10.35
C GLY A 471 -5.91 12.28 -9.64
N VAL A 472 -6.77 13.19 -10.08
CA VAL A 472 -8.03 13.46 -9.36
C VAL A 472 -8.97 12.24 -9.42
N THR A 473 -9.45 11.80 -8.26
CA THR A 473 -10.47 10.76 -8.07
C THR A 473 -11.70 11.31 -7.36
N ALA A 474 -12.87 10.74 -7.60
CA ALA A 474 -14.10 11.10 -6.93
C ALA A 474 -14.90 9.86 -6.53
N SER A 475 -15.65 9.96 -5.43
CA SER A 475 -16.53 8.91 -4.93
C SER A 475 -17.76 9.50 -4.27
N VAL A 476 -18.70 8.63 -3.85
CA VAL A 476 -19.86 9.02 -3.06
C VAL A 476 -19.76 8.34 -1.70
N ASN A 477 -19.89 9.09 -0.61
CA ASN A 477 -19.82 8.52 0.74
C ASN A 477 -21.14 7.87 1.16
N ALA A 478 -21.17 7.26 2.35
CA ALA A 478 -22.35 6.58 2.90
C ALA A 478 -23.57 7.51 3.12
N LYS A 479 -23.39 8.83 3.10
CA LYS A 479 -24.44 9.85 3.23
C LYS A 479 -24.95 10.34 1.87
N GLY A 480 -24.43 9.82 0.75
CA GLY A 480 -24.81 10.24 -0.60
C GLY A 480 -24.10 11.52 -1.09
N GLU A 481 -23.04 11.93 -0.39
CA GLU A 481 -22.29 13.16 -0.70
C GLU A 481 -21.15 12.87 -1.68
N LEU A 482 -20.93 13.76 -2.66
CA LEU A 482 -19.77 13.69 -3.55
C LEU A 482 -18.50 14.02 -2.76
N VAL A 483 -17.49 13.17 -2.92
CA VAL A 483 -16.16 13.30 -2.34
C VAL A 483 -15.16 13.36 -3.49
N VAL A 484 -14.33 14.40 -3.54
CA VAL A 484 -13.25 14.54 -4.54
C VAL A 484 -11.89 14.56 -3.85
N LYS A 485 -10.92 13.84 -4.41
CA LYS A 485 -9.57 13.62 -3.88
C LYS A 485 -8.55 13.76 -5.02
N ASP A 486 -7.31 14.10 -4.72
CA ASP A 486 -6.17 13.91 -5.63
C ASP A 486 -5.52 12.54 -5.33
N SER A 487 -4.99 11.82 -6.34
CA SER A 487 -4.48 10.44 -6.23
C SER A 487 -3.03 10.35 -5.80
N GLN A 488 -2.36 11.48 -5.58
CA GLN A 488 -0.98 11.43 -5.14
C GLN A 488 -0.93 11.19 -3.63
N ASN A 489 -0.86 9.91 -3.27
CA ASN A 489 -0.21 9.41 -2.06
C ASN A 489 1.32 9.67 -2.09
N THR A 490 1.73 10.84 -2.62
CA THR A 490 3.13 11.23 -2.85
C THR A 490 3.45 12.46 -2.00
N PRO A 491 4.50 12.41 -1.16
CA PRO A 491 4.86 13.50 -0.27
C PRO A 491 5.19 14.80 -1.01
N GLY A 492 4.65 15.94 -0.54
CA GLY A 492 5.24 17.27 -0.76
C GLY A 492 4.69 18.16 -1.89
N ALA A 493 3.50 17.91 -2.47
CA ALA A 493 2.99 18.73 -3.58
C ALA A 493 1.55 19.30 -3.43
N LEU A 494 0.93 19.24 -2.26
CA LEU A 494 -0.54 19.32 -2.17
C LEU A 494 -1.07 20.52 -1.36
N ASN A 495 -1.01 21.68 -2.00
CA ASN A 495 -1.96 22.79 -1.81
C ASN A 495 -2.40 23.18 -3.22
N ASP A 496 -3.59 22.81 -3.73
CA ASP A 496 -4.31 23.69 -4.69
C ASP A 496 -5.59 23.16 -5.38
N LEU A 497 -6.29 22.06 -5.00
CA LEU A 497 -7.57 21.81 -5.72
C LEU A 497 -8.57 22.96 -5.44
N THR A 498 -8.80 23.81 -6.43
CA THR A 498 -9.61 25.02 -6.37
C THR A 498 -10.81 24.86 -7.29
N PHE A 499 -11.98 25.26 -6.80
CA PHE A 499 -13.20 25.32 -7.59
C PHE A 499 -13.40 26.79 -7.99
N ALA A 500 -13.04 27.12 -9.23
CA ALA A 500 -12.87 28.50 -9.71
C ALA A 500 -14.15 29.37 -9.69
N ASP A 501 -15.34 28.77 -9.52
CA ASP A 501 -16.63 29.48 -9.42
C ASP A 501 -16.99 29.91 -7.97
N GLY A 502 -16.07 29.80 -7.01
CA GLY A 502 -16.38 30.18 -5.62
C GLY A 502 -17.45 29.28 -4.97
N GLY A 503 -17.48 28.02 -5.38
CA GLY A 503 -18.43 27.00 -4.92
C GLY A 503 -19.79 27.15 -5.59
N LEU A 504 -20.18 26.13 -6.37
CA LEU A 504 -21.56 25.71 -6.64
C LEU A 504 -22.61 26.83 -6.43
N ASN A 505 -22.49 27.94 -7.17
CA ASN A 505 -23.31 29.15 -6.95
C ASN A 505 -24.71 28.91 -7.54
N GLY A 506 -25.50 28.15 -6.78
CA GLY A 506 -26.83 27.67 -7.18
C GLY A 506 -27.30 26.47 -6.36
N PHE A 507 -26.44 25.87 -5.53
CA PHE A 507 -26.83 24.79 -4.64
C PHE A 507 -27.48 25.35 -3.38
N VAL A 508 -28.82 25.41 -3.42
CA VAL A 508 -29.78 25.51 -2.29
C VAL A 508 -29.17 25.84 -0.91
N SER A 509 -29.47 27.07 -0.46
CA SER A 509 -29.46 27.60 0.91
C SER A 509 -28.95 26.65 2.01
N GLY A 510 -27.73 26.90 2.48
CA GLY A 510 -27.14 26.19 3.61
C GLY A 510 -25.61 26.21 3.67
N LEU A 511 -24.93 26.61 2.58
CA LEU A 511 -23.49 26.84 2.57
C LEU A 511 -23.23 28.33 2.77
N ALA A 512 -22.31 28.64 3.69
CA ALA A 512 -22.02 29.96 4.23
C ALA A 512 -22.05 31.10 3.19
N THR A 513 -22.64 32.22 3.61
CA THR A 513 -22.58 33.52 2.93
C THR A 513 -21.16 33.85 2.49
N ALA A 514 -21.02 34.45 1.30
CA ALA A 514 -19.80 34.95 0.69
C ALA A 514 -18.67 35.26 1.69
N GLY A 515 -17.59 34.48 1.63
CA GLY A 515 -16.39 34.68 2.45
C GLY A 515 -15.91 33.47 3.24
N SER A 516 -16.58 32.32 3.19
CA SER A 516 -16.06 31.08 3.78
C SER A 516 -16.01 29.96 2.73
N PRO A 517 -14.82 29.45 2.36
CA PRO A 517 -14.70 28.35 1.40
C PRO A 517 -15.45 27.09 1.89
N PRO A 518 -15.73 26.10 1.01
CA PRO A 518 -16.25 24.80 1.43
C PRO A 518 -15.46 24.26 2.62
N VAL A 519 -16.12 23.56 3.54
CA VAL A 519 -15.45 22.98 4.72
C VAL A 519 -14.33 22.08 4.23
N GLN A 520 -13.09 22.59 4.28
CA GLN A 520 -11.90 21.81 4.07
C GLN A 520 -11.78 20.89 5.28
N GLN A 521 -12.03 19.61 5.09
CA GLN A 521 -11.54 18.62 6.05
C GLN A 521 -10.20 18.13 5.54
N ASN A 522 -9.14 18.72 6.08
CA ASN A 522 -7.82 18.20 5.85
C ASN A 522 -7.72 16.86 6.58
N SER A 523 -7.42 15.80 5.83
CA SER A 523 -7.03 14.51 6.38
C SER A 523 -5.53 14.37 6.24
N TYR A 524 -4.82 14.11 7.32
CA TYR A 524 -3.36 14.02 7.32
C TYR A 524 -2.92 12.57 7.40
N VAL A 525 -2.13 12.13 6.43
CA VAL A 525 -1.53 10.79 6.43
C VAL A 525 -0.20 10.84 7.15
N ALA A 526 -0.02 9.96 8.12
CA ALA A 526 1.27 9.75 8.75
C ALA A 526 2.29 9.18 7.74
N SER A 527 3.47 9.77 7.69
CA SER A 527 4.56 9.33 6.81
C SER A 527 4.95 7.86 7.07
N SER A 528 5.60 7.22 6.09
CA SER A 528 6.12 5.87 6.28
C SER A 528 7.19 5.88 7.39
N GLY A 529 6.84 5.34 8.56
CA GLY A 529 7.60 5.37 9.81
C GLY A 529 8.84 4.48 9.87
N GLY A 530 9.10 3.73 8.80
CA GLY A 530 10.27 2.90 8.61
C GLY A 530 9.94 1.60 7.88
N SER A 531 10.99 0.90 7.46
CA SER A 531 10.95 -0.47 6.91
C SER A 531 11.83 -1.38 7.77
N LEU A 532 11.84 -2.68 7.48
CA LEU A 532 12.74 -3.63 8.13
C LEU A 532 14.23 -3.37 7.86
N ALA A 533 14.58 -2.49 6.91
CA ALA A 533 15.97 -2.27 6.52
C ALA A 533 16.86 -1.71 7.65
N ASN A 534 16.28 -0.90 8.55
CA ASN A 534 17.04 -0.17 9.58
C ASN A 534 16.54 -0.47 11.00
N VAL A 535 15.94 -1.64 11.23
CA VAL A 535 15.45 -2.00 12.56
C VAL A 535 16.59 -2.55 13.42
N ASP A 536 16.55 -2.24 14.71
CA ASP A 536 17.47 -2.78 15.70
C ASP A 536 16.76 -3.03 17.04
N VAL A 537 17.45 -3.72 17.95
CA VAL A 537 16.94 -4.06 19.28
C VAL A 537 17.88 -3.58 20.40
N LEU A 538 18.64 -2.51 20.13
CA LEU A 538 19.68 -2.00 21.03
C LEU A 538 19.09 -1.36 22.30
N THR A 539 17.89 -0.79 22.20
CA THR A 539 17.13 -0.26 23.35
C THR A 539 15.76 -0.91 23.49
N VAL A 540 15.07 -0.65 24.61
CA VAL A 540 13.70 -1.14 24.81
C VAL A 540 12.78 -0.51 23.76
N ALA A 541 12.96 0.78 23.49
CA ALA A 541 12.18 1.50 22.48
C ALA A 541 12.39 0.91 21.08
N ASP A 542 13.63 0.63 20.70
CA ASP A 542 13.94 0.05 19.38
C ASP A 542 13.40 -1.38 19.26
N SER A 543 13.44 -2.15 20.35
CA SER A 543 12.84 -3.49 20.41
C SER A 543 11.33 -3.44 20.13
N GLN A 544 10.61 -2.49 20.75
CA GLN A 544 9.18 -2.30 20.54
C GLN A 544 8.87 -1.84 19.12
N LYS A 545 9.70 -0.95 18.55
CA LYS A 545 9.59 -0.54 17.15
C LYS A 545 9.79 -1.73 16.20
N THR A 546 10.80 -2.57 16.46
CA THR A 546 11.07 -3.77 15.67
C THR A 546 9.90 -4.75 15.69
N ILE A 547 9.27 -4.98 16.85
CA ILE A 547 8.07 -5.82 16.99
C ILE A 547 6.95 -5.32 16.07
N GLN A 548 6.69 -4.01 16.07
CA GLN A 548 5.64 -3.39 15.23
C GLN A 548 5.95 -3.51 13.74
N THR A 549 7.19 -3.22 13.33
CA THR A 549 7.65 -3.33 11.93
C THR A 549 7.57 -4.78 11.43
N VAL A 550 7.94 -5.75 12.28
CA VAL A 550 7.84 -7.17 11.93
C VAL A 550 6.38 -7.63 11.83
N ASP A 551 5.48 -7.16 12.68
CA ASP A 551 4.05 -7.46 12.54
C ASP A 551 3.48 -6.93 11.21
N ALA A 552 3.87 -5.70 10.84
CA ALA A 552 3.52 -5.13 9.54
C ALA A 552 4.04 -5.99 8.39
N ALA A 553 5.29 -6.44 8.49
CA ALA A 553 5.90 -7.30 7.48
C ALA A 553 5.23 -8.67 7.39
N LEU A 554 4.92 -9.31 8.52
CA LEU A 554 4.21 -10.58 8.58
C LEU A 554 2.82 -10.47 7.93
N SER A 555 2.10 -9.37 8.17
CA SER A 555 0.80 -9.12 7.54
C SER A 555 0.92 -8.95 6.01
N GLN A 556 1.93 -8.19 5.55
CA GLN A 556 2.20 -7.98 4.12
C GLN A 556 2.58 -9.31 3.42
N ILE A 557 3.47 -10.10 4.02
CA ILE A 557 3.88 -11.42 3.50
C ILE A 557 2.71 -12.40 3.50
N SER A 558 1.88 -12.42 4.54
CA SER A 558 0.68 -13.26 4.60
C SER A 558 -0.31 -12.93 3.48
N THR A 559 -0.46 -11.64 3.14
CA THR A 559 -1.29 -11.19 2.01
C THR A 559 -0.72 -11.70 0.68
N LEU A 560 0.60 -11.59 0.48
CA LEU A 560 1.28 -12.08 -0.72
C LEU A 560 1.15 -13.61 -0.88
N GLN A 561 1.27 -14.36 0.23
CA GLN A 561 1.02 -15.80 0.26
C GLN A 561 -0.43 -16.14 -0.09
N GLY A 562 -1.40 -15.37 0.43
CA GLY A 562 -2.81 -15.51 0.09
C GLY A 562 -3.09 -15.30 -1.41
N GLN A 563 -2.44 -14.29 -2.01
CA GLN A 563 -2.53 -14.03 -3.45
C GLN A 563 -1.95 -15.18 -4.28
N LEU A 564 -0.75 -15.68 -3.94
CA LEU A 564 -0.15 -16.83 -4.62
C LEU A 564 -0.96 -18.12 -4.44
N GLY A 565 -1.59 -18.32 -3.27
CA GLY A 565 -2.51 -19.43 -3.04
C GLY A 565 -3.77 -19.34 -3.90
N ALA A 566 -4.37 -18.15 -4.01
CA ALA A 566 -5.52 -17.93 -4.89
C ALA A 566 -5.16 -18.16 -6.37
N VAL A 567 -3.98 -17.71 -6.80
CA VAL A 567 -3.45 -17.95 -8.15
C VAL A 567 -3.27 -19.44 -8.44
N GLN A 568 -2.72 -20.21 -7.50
CA GLN A 568 -2.61 -21.68 -7.63
C GLN A 568 -3.97 -22.33 -7.84
N ASN A 569 -4.96 -22.02 -6.99
CA ASN A 569 -6.31 -22.57 -7.10
C ASN A 569 -6.95 -22.24 -8.45
N ARG A 570 -6.72 -21.02 -8.95
CA ARG A 570 -7.23 -20.57 -10.25
C ARG A 570 -6.56 -21.34 -11.39
N PHE A 571 -5.24 -21.52 -11.38
CA PHE A 571 -4.55 -22.32 -12.40
C PHE A 571 -4.97 -23.80 -12.36
N THR A 572 -5.13 -24.42 -11.19
CA THR A 572 -5.63 -25.80 -11.07
C THR A 572 -7.03 -25.95 -11.66
N SER A 573 -7.91 -24.99 -11.40
CA SER A 573 -9.27 -24.98 -11.97
C SER A 573 -9.24 -24.86 -13.51
N VAL A 574 -8.36 -23.99 -14.03
CA VAL A 574 -8.19 -23.83 -15.47
C VAL A 574 -7.60 -25.09 -16.11
N ILE A 575 -6.64 -25.77 -15.50
CA ILE A 575 -6.10 -27.03 -16.01
C ILE A 575 -7.20 -28.09 -16.14
N SER A 576 -8.05 -28.23 -15.11
CA SER A 576 -9.19 -29.17 -15.17
C SER A 576 -10.17 -28.84 -16.30
N ASN A 577 -10.47 -27.55 -16.50
CA ASN A 577 -11.33 -27.09 -17.58
C ASN A 577 -10.70 -27.33 -18.97
N LEU A 578 -9.42 -26.98 -19.13
CA LEU A 578 -8.68 -27.18 -20.38
C LEU A 578 -8.56 -28.66 -20.73
N SER A 579 -8.31 -29.52 -19.75
CA SER A 579 -8.27 -30.98 -19.96
C SER A 579 -9.59 -31.49 -20.51
N SER A 580 -10.71 -31.06 -19.93
CA SER A 580 -12.05 -31.40 -20.43
C SER A 580 -12.31 -30.83 -21.83
N SER A 581 -11.88 -29.60 -22.10
CA SER A 581 -12.04 -28.99 -23.42
C SER A 581 -11.20 -29.67 -24.50
N VAL A 582 -9.97 -30.08 -24.17
CA VAL A 582 -9.11 -30.85 -25.09
C VAL A 582 -9.75 -32.19 -25.39
N GLN A 583 -10.25 -32.90 -24.38
CA GLN A 583 -10.93 -34.18 -24.58
C GLN A 583 -12.18 -34.06 -25.47
N ASN A 584 -12.98 -33.01 -25.28
CA ASN A 584 -14.16 -32.75 -26.09
C ASN A 584 -13.79 -32.38 -27.53
N ALA A 585 -12.78 -31.54 -27.71
CA ALA A 585 -12.28 -31.15 -29.04
C ALA A 585 -11.68 -32.35 -29.78
N GLN A 586 -10.93 -33.22 -29.09
CA GLN A 586 -10.39 -34.47 -29.63
C GLN A 586 -11.51 -35.44 -30.03
N SER A 587 -12.54 -35.61 -29.20
CA SER A 587 -13.70 -36.44 -29.54
C SER A 587 -14.47 -35.90 -30.75
N THR A 588 -14.61 -34.58 -30.84
CA THR A 588 -15.25 -33.92 -32.00
C THR A 588 -14.41 -34.09 -33.26
N GLN A 589 -13.08 -33.93 -33.16
CA GLN A 589 -12.16 -34.13 -34.27
C GLN A 589 -12.21 -35.58 -34.76
N SER A 590 -12.14 -36.56 -33.84
CA SER A 590 -12.26 -37.99 -34.14
C SER A 590 -13.57 -38.32 -34.86
N SER A 591 -14.70 -37.76 -34.40
CA SER A 591 -16.01 -37.96 -35.04
C SER A 591 -16.10 -37.40 -36.47
N ILE A 592 -15.28 -36.40 -36.80
CA ILE A 592 -15.24 -35.78 -38.14
C ILE A 592 -14.23 -36.47 -39.04
N GLN A 593 -13.07 -36.86 -38.49
CA GLN A 593 -11.90 -37.25 -39.27
C GLN A 593 -11.65 -38.75 -39.30
N ASP A 594 -12.06 -39.51 -38.28
CA ASP A 594 -11.74 -40.93 -38.20
C ASP A 594 -12.70 -41.78 -39.04
N THR A 595 -12.18 -42.86 -39.62
CA THR A 595 -12.95 -43.83 -40.39
C THR A 595 -13.64 -44.82 -39.48
N ASN A 596 -14.93 -45.07 -39.72
CA ASN A 596 -15.60 -46.24 -39.15
C ASN A 596 -15.18 -47.51 -39.91
N TYR A 597 -14.18 -48.22 -39.38
CA TYR A 597 -13.64 -49.45 -39.98
C TYR A 597 -14.70 -50.48 -40.37
N ALA A 598 -15.78 -50.66 -39.58
CA ALA A 598 -16.81 -51.64 -39.88
C ALA A 598 -17.62 -51.27 -41.13
N SER A 599 -17.97 -49.99 -41.27
CA SER A 599 -18.65 -49.47 -42.46
C SER A 599 -17.74 -49.52 -43.69
N GLU A 600 -16.49 -49.07 -43.55
CA GLU A 600 -15.57 -48.96 -44.69
C GLU A 600 -15.09 -50.33 -45.19
N THR A 601 -14.89 -51.30 -44.29
CA THR A 601 -14.60 -52.69 -44.69
C THR A 601 -15.77 -53.31 -45.46
N SER A 602 -17.01 -53.00 -45.04
CA SER A 602 -18.23 -53.44 -45.75
C SER A 602 -18.35 -52.78 -47.13
N ALA A 603 -18.02 -51.48 -47.23
CA ALA A 603 -18.00 -50.73 -48.48
C ALA A 603 -16.91 -51.25 -49.43
N LEU A 604 -15.70 -51.51 -48.93
CA LEU A 604 -14.60 -52.12 -49.69
C LEU A 604 -15.02 -53.49 -50.25
N SER A 605 -15.58 -54.35 -49.41
CA SER A 605 -16.05 -55.68 -49.82
C SER A 605 -17.12 -55.59 -50.91
N ARG A 606 -18.10 -54.69 -50.75
CA ARG A 606 -19.11 -54.42 -51.79
C ARG A 606 -18.49 -53.89 -53.08
N ALA A 607 -17.56 -52.94 -53.00
CA ALA A 607 -16.90 -52.34 -54.16
C ALA A 607 -16.01 -53.35 -54.90
N GLN A 608 -15.36 -54.28 -54.19
CA GLN A 608 -14.61 -55.39 -54.78
C GLN A 608 -15.52 -56.35 -55.55
N VAL A 609 -16.66 -56.73 -54.97
CA VAL A 609 -17.66 -57.58 -55.64
C VAL A 609 -18.24 -56.90 -56.87
N LEU A 610 -18.57 -55.60 -56.78
CA LEU A 610 -19.08 -54.81 -57.91
C LEU A 610 -18.02 -54.61 -59.01
N SER A 611 -16.74 -54.46 -58.65
CA SER A 611 -15.65 -54.39 -59.62
C SER A 611 -15.50 -55.70 -60.40
N GLN A 612 -15.56 -56.85 -59.73
CA GLN A 612 -15.54 -58.17 -60.39
C GLN A 612 -16.75 -58.35 -61.32
N ALA A 613 -17.95 -57.96 -60.87
CA ALA A 613 -19.16 -58.00 -61.70
C ALA A 613 -19.11 -57.04 -62.90
N ALA A 614 -18.56 -55.83 -62.73
CA ALA A 614 -18.40 -54.85 -63.79
C ALA A 614 -17.37 -55.30 -64.84
N GLN A 615 -16.28 -55.96 -64.45
CA GLN A 615 -15.34 -56.58 -65.39
C GLN A 615 -16.02 -57.66 -66.25
N ALA A 616 -16.86 -58.50 -65.64
CA ALA A 616 -17.65 -59.49 -66.36
C ALA A 616 -18.67 -58.84 -67.32
N MET A 617 -19.31 -57.73 -66.92
CA MET A 617 -20.24 -57.00 -67.78
C MET A 617 -19.55 -56.25 -68.92
N VAL A 618 -18.37 -55.67 -68.71
CA VAL A 618 -17.54 -55.08 -69.79
C VAL A 618 -17.15 -56.17 -70.79
N ALA A 619 -16.72 -57.34 -70.32
CA ALA A 619 -16.41 -58.47 -71.18
C ALA A 619 -17.63 -58.91 -72.01
N GLN A 620 -18.82 -58.98 -71.41
CA GLN A 620 -20.07 -59.32 -72.11
C GLN A 620 -20.52 -58.22 -73.11
N ALA A 621 -20.43 -56.95 -72.72
CA ALA A 621 -20.80 -55.80 -73.57
C ALA A 621 -19.89 -55.66 -74.79
N ASN A 622 -18.62 -56.08 -74.68
CA ASN A 622 -17.68 -56.15 -75.80
C ASN A 622 -17.98 -57.30 -76.78
N GLN A 623 -18.72 -58.34 -76.36
CA GLN A 623 -19.10 -59.46 -77.21
C GLN A 623 -20.39 -59.22 -78.01
N LEU A 624 -21.27 -58.31 -77.57
CA LEU A 624 -22.53 -57.98 -78.25
C LEU A 624 -22.36 -57.58 -79.73
N PRO A 625 -21.41 -56.69 -80.11
CA PRO A 625 -21.18 -56.33 -81.51
C PRO A 625 -20.74 -57.52 -82.38
N GLN A 626 -20.02 -58.49 -81.81
CA GLN A 626 -19.59 -59.71 -82.52
C GLN A 626 -20.77 -60.64 -82.80
N GLN A 627 -21.78 -60.68 -81.93
CA GLN A 627 -23.01 -61.43 -82.16
C GLN A 627 -23.86 -60.82 -83.28
N VAL A 628 -23.84 -59.50 -83.44
CA VAL A 628 -24.50 -58.80 -84.56
C VAL A 628 -23.76 -59.02 -85.88
N LEU A 629 -22.42 -59.09 -85.87
CA LEU A 629 -21.63 -59.46 -87.05
C LEU A 629 -21.96 -60.88 -87.55
N LYS A 630 -22.27 -61.82 -86.64
CA LYS A 630 -22.72 -63.18 -86.98
C LYS A 630 -24.11 -63.25 -87.62
N LEU A 631 -24.91 -62.19 -87.52
CA LEU A 631 -26.22 -62.08 -88.19
C LEU A 631 -26.13 -61.42 -89.58
N LEU A 632 -24.98 -60.83 -89.92
CA LEU A 632 -24.69 -60.19 -91.20
C LEU A 632 -23.78 -61.03 -92.13
N GLN A 633 -23.27 -62.16 -91.62
CA GLN A 633 -22.63 -63.23 -92.38
C GLN A 633 -23.67 -64.33 -92.64
#